data_AF-A0A453GR96-F1
#
_entry.id   AF-A0A453GR96-F1
#
_cell.length_a   1.000
_cell.length_b   1.000
_cell.length_c   1.000
_cell.angle_alpha   90.00
_cell.angle_beta   90.00
_cell.angle_gamma   90.00
#
_symmetry.space_group_name_H-M   'P 1'
#
loop_
_entity.id
_entity.type
_entity.pdbx_description
1 polymer ?
#
loop_
_entity_poly.entity_id
_entity_poly.type
_entity_poly.pdbx_seq_one_letter_code
_entity_poly.pdbx_strand_id
1 'polypeptide(L)'
;VVTVSKELMYQQALCRFGNFNAIQLSEPAPLRELLTMALKDDESMSDVNEKEKLEIAEVNTEILRENAEMINEYFSIHIDQGGNLTRLPVVLDQYTPDMDRLPEFMLTLGNDIAWDVEKECFRTAAAAIGNFYALHPPILPNPSGKGIRLYKKNKDSMESAGQADNDLTSTDEDDMDQELVAEAEAAWAQREWTIQHVLFPSMRLFLKPPKSMATDGTFVQIASLDKLYKIFERC
;
A
#
# COMPACT_ATOMS: atom_id res chain seq x y z
N VAL A 1 -10.77 -2.03 4.99
CA VAL A 1 -10.45 -1.35 3.70
C VAL A 1 -9.34 -2.08 2.98
N VAL A 2 -8.11 -2.12 3.52
CA VAL A 2 -6.93 -2.76 2.92
C VAL A 2 -7.24 -4.15 2.36
N THR A 3 -7.76 -5.06 3.18
CA THR A 3 -8.07 -6.45 2.77
C THR A 3 -9.03 -6.52 1.59
N VAL A 4 -10.08 -5.69 1.59
CA VAL A 4 -11.11 -5.70 0.55
C VAL A 4 -10.59 -5.04 -0.74
N SER A 5 -9.83 -3.96 -0.64
CA SER A 5 -9.17 -3.36 -1.80
C SER A 5 -8.14 -4.31 -2.40
N LYS A 6 -7.35 -5.01 -1.58
CA LYS A 6 -6.37 -6.00 -2.04
C LYS A 6 -7.04 -7.09 -2.89
N GLU A 7 -8.15 -7.63 -2.40
CA GLU A 7 -8.93 -8.63 -3.13
C GLU A 7 -9.53 -8.07 -4.43
N LEU A 8 -10.08 -6.86 -4.40
CA LEU A 8 -10.58 -6.21 -5.61
C LEU A 8 -9.47 -6.07 -6.65
N MET A 9 -8.30 -5.56 -6.26
CA MET A 9 -7.15 -5.35 -7.15
C MET A 9 -6.60 -6.66 -7.69
N TYR A 10 -6.53 -7.70 -6.85
CA TYR A 10 -6.18 -9.06 -7.28
C TYR A 10 -7.14 -9.59 -8.35
N GLN A 11 -8.45 -9.45 -8.14
CA GLN A 11 -9.46 -9.88 -9.11
C GLN A 11 -9.36 -9.06 -10.40
N GLN A 12 -9.13 -7.75 -10.31
CA GLN A 12 -8.91 -6.92 -11.50
C GLN A 12 -7.64 -7.31 -12.25
N ALA A 13 -6.57 -7.63 -11.54
CA ALA A 13 -5.33 -8.07 -12.16
C ALA A 13 -5.53 -9.37 -12.99
N LEU A 14 -6.34 -10.30 -12.47
CA LEU A 14 -6.71 -11.50 -13.21
C LEU A 14 -7.69 -11.24 -14.36
N CYS A 15 -8.70 -10.38 -14.15
CA CYS A 15 -9.70 -10.08 -15.18
C CYS A 15 -9.14 -9.29 -16.36
N ARG A 16 -8.12 -8.46 -16.13
CA ARG A 16 -7.44 -7.64 -17.14
C ARG A 16 -6.16 -8.29 -17.69
N PHE A 17 -5.89 -9.55 -17.35
CA PHE A 17 -4.71 -10.28 -17.81
C PHE A 17 -4.51 -10.16 -19.33
N GLY A 18 -3.33 -9.69 -19.75
CA GLY A 18 -2.97 -9.43 -21.15
C GLY A 18 -3.60 -8.17 -21.78
N ASN A 19 -4.37 -7.39 -21.02
CA ASN A 19 -5.10 -6.23 -21.53
C ASN A 19 -5.21 -5.09 -20.49
N PHE A 20 -4.06 -4.61 -20.02
CA PHE A 20 -3.98 -3.43 -19.16
C PHE A 20 -3.67 -2.18 -19.96
N ASN A 21 -4.22 -1.05 -19.51
CA ASN A 21 -3.58 0.24 -19.78
C ASN A 21 -2.37 0.38 -18.86
N ALA A 22 -1.37 1.16 -19.25
CA ALA A 22 -0.17 1.37 -18.45
C ALA A 22 0.04 2.84 -18.13
N ILE A 23 0.46 3.12 -16.89
CA ILE A 23 1.01 4.41 -16.49
C ILE A 23 2.53 4.39 -16.72
N GLN A 24 3.03 5.46 -17.33
CA GLN A 24 4.45 5.68 -17.56
C GLN A 24 5.01 6.49 -16.39
N LEU A 25 6.11 6.02 -15.80
CA LEU A 25 6.83 6.79 -14.80
C LEU A 25 7.48 8.00 -15.47
N SER A 26 7.47 9.14 -14.79
CA SER A 26 8.13 10.37 -15.26
C SER A 26 9.64 10.18 -15.40
N GLU A 27 10.23 9.42 -14.48
CA GLU A 27 11.64 9.05 -14.47
C GLU A 27 11.76 7.52 -14.36
N PRO A 28 12.60 6.87 -15.20
CA PRO A 28 12.89 5.45 -15.05
C PRO A 28 13.46 5.16 -13.66
N ALA A 29 12.92 4.15 -12.97
CA ALA A 29 13.33 3.79 -11.62
C ALA A 29 14.27 2.57 -11.65
N PRO A 30 15.57 2.71 -11.29
CA PRO A 30 16.51 1.59 -11.34
C PRO A 30 16.12 0.47 -10.38
N LEU A 31 15.99 -0.76 -10.89
CA LEU A 31 15.56 -1.91 -10.09
C LEU A 31 16.48 -2.17 -8.90
N ARG A 32 17.78 -2.06 -9.13
CA ARG A 32 18.81 -2.27 -8.11
C ARG A 32 18.62 -1.35 -6.90
N GLU A 33 18.30 -0.07 -7.14
CA GLU A 33 18.09 0.91 -6.08
C GLU A 33 16.79 0.62 -5.31
N LEU A 34 15.70 0.32 -6.04
CA LEU A 34 14.42 -0.10 -5.44
C LEU A 34 14.58 -1.33 -4.54
N LEU A 35 15.24 -2.37 -5.04
CA LEU A 35 15.47 -3.61 -4.28
C LEU A 35 16.37 -3.37 -3.06
N THR A 36 17.40 -2.54 -3.20
CA THR A 36 18.28 -2.18 -2.09
C THR A 36 17.53 -1.39 -1.01
N MET A 37 16.63 -0.48 -1.40
CA MET A 37 15.78 0.25 -0.45
C MET A 37 14.85 -0.70 0.32
N ALA A 38 14.18 -1.60 -0.38
CA ALA A 38 13.28 -2.59 0.25
C ALA A 38 13.99 -3.48 1.28
N LEU A 39 15.20 -3.96 0.94
CA LEU A 39 15.99 -4.82 1.84
C LEU A 39 16.57 -4.08 3.05
N LYS A 40 16.71 -2.76 2.98
CA LYS A 40 17.15 -1.94 4.12
C LYS A 40 16.03 -1.73 5.12
N ASP A 41 14.81 -1.55 4.63
CA ASP A 41 13.62 -1.32 5.45
C ASP A 41 13.01 -2.64 6.00
N ASP A 42 13.46 -3.79 5.50
CA ASP A 42 13.01 -5.11 5.99
C ASP A 42 13.69 -5.49 7.31
N GLU A 43 12.97 -5.31 8.41
CA GLU A 43 13.36 -5.70 9.77
C GLU A 43 13.68 -7.21 9.90
N SER A 44 13.05 -8.07 9.09
CA SER A 44 13.33 -9.52 9.11
C SER A 44 14.72 -9.86 8.57
N MET A 45 15.32 -8.94 7.81
CA MET A 45 16.66 -9.04 7.22
C MET A 45 17.68 -8.19 8.00
N SER A 46 17.42 -7.88 9.27
CA SER A 46 18.32 -7.10 10.14
C SER A 46 19.63 -7.83 10.47
N ASP A 47 19.62 -9.16 10.53
CA ASP A 47 20.81 -9.99 10.77
C ASP A 47 21.69 -10.18 9.52
N VAL A 48 21.16 -9.85 8.34
CA VAL A 48 21.84 -10.01 7.04
C VAL A 48 22.76 -8.82 6.80
N ASN A 49 24.02 -9.07 6.46
CA ASN A 49 24.97 -7.98 6.23
C ASN A 49 24.67 -7.22 4.93
N GLU A 50 25.11 -5.97 4.84
CA GLU A 50 24.87 -5.09 3.68
C GLU A 50 25.37 -5.69 2.35
N LYS A 51 26.42 -6.52 2.39
CA LYS A 51 26.95 -7.17 1.18
C LYS A 51 26.00 -8.24 0.67
N GLU A 52 25.45 -9.06 1.55
CA GLU A 52 24.44 -10.08 1.23
C GLU A 52 23.14 -9.43 0.73
N LYS A 53 22.70 -8.31 1.34
CA LYS A 53 21.56 -7.53 0.83
C LYS A 53 21.79 -7.05 -0.60
N LEU A 54 23.00 -6.55 -0.88
CA LEU A 54 23.36 -6.14 -2.23
C LEU A 54 23.36 -7.32 -3.20
N GLU A 55 23.90 -8.48 -2.82
CA GLU A 55 23.86 -9.69 -3.64
C GLU A 55 22.43 -10.15 -3.94
N ILE A 56 21.53 -10.12 -2.94
CA ILE A 56 20.10 -10.44 -3.13
C ILE A 56 19.47 -9.44 -4.11
N ALA A 57 19.77 -8.14 -3.99
CA ALA A 57 19.26 -7.13 -4.90
C ALA A 57 19.73 -7.36 -6.36
N GLU A 58 20.99 -7.76 -6.57
CA GLU A 58 21.50 -8.10 -7.90
C GLU A 58 20.78 -9.33 -8.47
N VAL A 59 20.65 -10.40 -7.67
CA VAL A 59 19.97 -11.64 -8.11
C VAL A 59 18.52 -11.35 -8.49
N ASN A 60 17.78 -10.61 -7.66
CA ASN A 60 16.39 -10.25 -7.95
C ASN A 60 16.29 -9.31 -9.16
N THR A 61 17.29 -8.45 -9.39
CA THR A 61 17.35 -7.62 -10.61
C THR A 61 17.44 -8.48 -11.86
N GLU A 62 18.30 -9.50 -11.87
CA GLU A 62 18.44 -10.38 -13.03
C GLU A 62 17.20 -11.24 -13.26
N ILE A 63 16.59 -11.80 -12.20
CA ILE A 63 15.32 -12.55 -12.30
C ILE A 63 14.23 -11.68 -12.97
N LEU A 64 14.10 -10.43 -12.53
CA LEU A 64 13.11 -9.52 -13.10
C LEU A 64 13.40 -9.15 -14.55
N ARG A 65 14.68 -9.06 -14.95
CA ARG A 65 15.08 -8.80 -16.33
C ARG A 65 14.83 -10.01 -17.23
N GLU A 66 15.13 -11.21 -16.77
CA GLU A 66 14.88 -12.46 -17.49
C GLU A 66 13.39 -12.67 -17.76
N ASN A 67 12.53 -12.26 -16.82
CA ASN A 67 11.08 -12.39 -16.92
C ASN A 67 10.37 -11.12 -17.46
N ALA A 68 11.12 -10.06 -17.81
CA ALA A 68 10.56 -8.74 -18.13
C ALA A 68 9.57 -8.76 -19.31
N GLU A 69 9.86 -9.54 -20.36
CA GLU A 69 8.99 -9.66 -21.54
C GLU A 69 7.61 -10.20 -21.15
N MET A 70 7.58 -11.28 -20.37
CA MET A 70 6.37 -11.94 -19.92
C MET A 70 5.52 -11.04 -19.02
N ILE A 71 6.14 -10.39 -18.03
CA ILE A 71 5.40 -9.52 -17.10
C ILE A 71 4.86 -8.28 -17.86
N ASN A 72 5.62 -7.75 -18.83
CA ASN A 72 5.14 -6.65 -19.66
C ASN A 72 3.96 -7.08 -20.54
N GLU A 73 4.02 -8.26 -21.17
CA GLU A 73 2.94 -8.78 -22.02
C GLU A 73 1.65 -8.98 -21.22
N TYR A 74 1.73 -9.64 -20.06
CA TYR A 74 0.54 -10.05 -19.32
C TYR A 74 0.04 -9.03 -18.29
N PHE A 75 0.94 -8.27 -17.69
CA PHE A 75 0.63 -7.35 -16.60
C PHE A 75 1.04 -5.90 -16.88
N SER A 76 1.59 -5.59 -18.06
CA SER A 76 2.00 -4.22 -18.44
C SER A 76 2.95 -3.54 -17.45
N ILE A 77 3.78 -4.34 -16.76
CA ILE A 77 4.91 -3.86 -15.98
C ILE A 77 6.14 -3.90 -16.89
N HIS A 78 6.68 -2.75 -17.24
CA HIS A 78 7.78 -2.67 -18.21
C HIS A 78 9.11 -2.36 -17.52
N ILE A 79 10.08 -3.25 -17.74
CA ILE A 79 11.48 -3.08 -17.37
C ILE A 79 12.26 -2.91 -18.67
N ASP A 80 13.05 -1.84 -18.77
CA ASP A 80 13.87 -1.58 -19.94
C ASP A 80 15.16 -2.43 -19.96
N GLN A 81 15.92 -2.36 -21.06
CA GLN A 81 17.17 -3.11 -21.21
C GLN A 81 18.25 -2.72 -20.17
N GLY A 82 18.16 -1.49 -19.65
CA GLY A 82 19.04 -0.95 -18.62
C GLY A 82 18.69 -1.40 -17.20
N GLY A 83 17.62 -2.18 -17.02
CA GLY A 83 17.17 -2.62 -15.71
C GLY A 83 16.43 -1.53 -14.95
N ASN A 84 15.71 -0.65 -15.64
CA ASN A 84 14.86 0.37 -15.03
C ASN A 84 13.38 0.02 -15.22
N LEU A 85 12.61 0.11 -14.14
CA LEU A 85 11.16 0.11 -14.21
C LEU A 85 10.68 1.42 -14.85
N THR A 86 9.81 1.32 -15.85
CA THR A 86 9.34 2.48 -16.61
C THR A 86 7.83 2.53 -16.76
N ARG A 87 7.13 1.39 -16.65
CA ARG A 87 5.65 1.36 -16.67
C ARG A 87 5.07 0.42 -15.64
N LEU A 88 3.88 0.78 -15.16
CA LEU A 88 3.05 -0.01 -14.25
C LEU A 88 1.60 -0.13 -14.79
N PRO A 89 0.85 -1.19 -14.46
CA PRO A 89 -0.52 -1.37 -14.91
C PRO A 89 -1.52 -0.43 -14.24
N VAL A 90 -2.49 0.06 -15.01
CA VAL A 90 -3.71 0.68 -14.46
C VAL A 90 -4.69 -0.41 -14.07
N VAL A 91 -4.67 -0.79 -12.79
CA VAL A 91 -5.56 -1.82 -12.24
C VAL A 91 -6.99 -1.29 -12.06
N LEU A 92 -7.14 -0.06 -11.56
CA LEU A 92 -8.40 0.67 -11.49
C LEU A 92 -8.24 2.06 -12.10
N ASP A 93 -9.27 2.50 -12.82
CA ASP A 93 -9.26 3.82 -13.46
C ASP A 93 -9.28 4.92 -12.39
N GLN A 94 -8.50 5.99 -12.63
CA GLN A 94 -8.35 7.14 -11.70
C GLN A 94 -7.72 6.77 -10.34
N TYR A 95 -7.00 5.65 -10.27
CA TYR A 95 -6.27 5.26 -9.08
C TYR A 95 -4.80 4.99 -9.41
N THR A 96 -3.92 5.59 -8.62
CA THR A 96 -2.48 5.34 -8.62
C THR A 96 -2.13 4.76 -7.25
N PRO A 97 -1.32 3.69 -7.18
CA PRO A 97 -0.91 3.09 -5.92
C PRO A 97 0.01 4.03 -5.15
N ASP A 98 0.21 3.71 -3.88
CA ASP A 98 1.19 4.38 -3.02
C ASP A 98 2.61 4.05 -3.50
N MET A 99 3.27 5.03 -4.11
CA MET A 99 4.59 4.84 -4.74
C MET A 99 5.73 4.67 -3.73
N ASP A 100 5.52 5.02 -2.46
CA ASP A 100 6.48 4.76 -1.39
C ASP A 100 6.64 3.25 -1.13
N ARG A 101 5.65 2.45 -1.55
CA ARG A 101 5.67 0.97 -1.46
C ARG A 101 6.24 0.30 -2.71
N LEU A 102 6.68 1.08 -3.70
CA LEU A 102 7.25 0.55 -4.93
C LEU A 102 8.49 -0.34 -4.67
N PRO A 103 9.43 0.02 -3.77
CA PRO A 103 10.54 -0.85 -3.39
C PRO A 103 10.08 -2.26 -2.95
N GLU A 104 9.17 -2.32 -1.97
CA GLU A 104 8.63 -3.56 -1.43
C GLU A 104 7.95 -4.40 -2.54
N PHE A 105 7.17 -3.74 -3.41
CA PHE A 105 6.53 -4.41 -4.54
C PHE A 105 7.54 -5.05 -5.49
N MET A 106 8.62 -4.34 -5.87
CA MET A 106 9.64 -4.89 -6.75
C MET A 106 10.39 -6.06 -6.10
N LEU A 107 10.63 -6.00 -4.78
CA LEU A 107 11.21 -7.11 -4.03
C LEU A 107 10.29 -8.33 -4.03
N THR A 108 8.99 -8.15 -3.76
CA THR A 108 7.99 -9.23 -3.86
C THR A 108 7.95 -9.83 -5.25
N LEU A 109 8.00 -9.03 -6.32
CA LEU A 109 8.04 -9.57 -7.68
C LEU A 109 9.26 -10.46 -7.90
N GLY A 110 10.46 -10.00 -7.50
CA GLY A 110 11.69 -10.76 -7.69
C GLY A 110 11.76 -12.03 -6.84
N ASN A 111 11.33 -11.96 -5.58
CA ASN A 111 11.56 -12.98 -4.56
C ASN A 111 10.40 -13.98 -4.38
N ASP A 112 9.15 -13.53 -4.51
CA ASP A 112 7.98 -14.31 -4.05
C ASP A 112 7.17 -14.93 -5.20
N ILE A 113 7.50 -14.60 -6.46
CA ILE A 113 6.82 -15.16 -7.62
C ILE A 113 7.36 -16.55 -7.96
N ALA A 114 6.44 -17.51 -8.11
CA ALA A 114 6.76 -18.86 -8.54
C ALA A 114 6.92 -18.94 -10.07
N TRP A 115 8.02 -18.39 -10.61
CA TRP A 115 8.27 -18.28 -12.07
C TRP A 115 8.22 -19.61 -12.83
N ASP A 116 8.53 -20.73 -12.17
CA ASP A 116 8.62 -22.04 -12.82
C ASP A 116 7.27 -22.75 -13.05
N VAL A 117 6.20 -22.30 -12.37
CA VAL A 117 4.89 -22.96 -12.42
C VAL A 117 3.84 -21.98 -12.93
N GLU A 118 3.52 -22.03 -14.22
CA GLU A 118 2.65 -21.08 -14.94
C GLU A 118 1.44 -20.58 -14.13
N LYS A 119 0.60 -21.50 -13.65
CA LYS A 119 -0.61 -21.14 -12.90
C LYS A 119 -0.28 -20.42 -11.59
N GLU A 120 0.74 -20.87 -10.88
CA GLU A 120 1.15 -20.25 -9.62
C GLU A 120 1.85 -18.91 -9.87
N CYS A 121 2.67 -18.81 -10.92
CA CYS A 121 3.30 -17.57 -11.39
C CYS A 121 2.25 -16.46 -11.57
N PHE A 122 1.20 -16.72 -12.36
CA PHE A 122 0.14 -15.73 -12.58
C PHE A 122 -0.65 -15.42 -11.31
N ARG A 123 -0.88 -16.43 -10.46
CA ARG A 123 -1.56 -16.25 -9.18
C ARG A 123 -0.75 -15.36 -8.22
N THR A 124 0.55 -15.62 -8.09
CA THR A 124 1.43 -14.86 -7.19
C THR A 124 1.71 -13.46 -7.74
N ALA A 125 1.87 -13.31 -9.05
CA ALA A 125 2.03 -11.99 -9.70
C ALA A 125 0.78 -11.13 -9.52
N ALA A 126 -0.41 -11.68 -9.78
CA ALA A 126 -1.66 -10.97 -9.54
C ALA A 126 -1.85 -10.64 -8.04
N ALA A 127 -1.41 -11.52 -7.14
CA ALA A 127 -1.47 -11.27 -5.70
C ALA A 127 -0.51 -10.15 -5.26
N ALA A 128 0.68 -10.08 -5.84
CA ALA A 128 1.66 -9.01 -5.62
C ALA A 128 1.10 -7.67 -6.11
N ILE A 129 0.53 -7.62 -7.31
CA ILE A 129 -0.17 -6.44 -7.84
C ILE A 129 -1.34 -6.05 -6.92
N GLY A 130 -2.14 -7.04 -6.49
CA GLY A 130 -3.24 -6.81 -5.56
C GLY A 130 -2.78 -6.18 -4.24
N ASN A 131 -1.63 -6.61 -3.72
CA ASN A 131 -1.04 -6.08 -2.49
C ASN A 131 -0.52 -4.64 -2.66
N PHE A 132 0.20 -4.37 -3.74
CA PHE A 132 0.77 -3.06 -4.03
C PHE A 132 -0.31 -2.01 -4.30
N TYR A 133 -1.38 -2.38 -5.01
CA TYR A 133 -2.51 -1.50 -5.29
C TYR A 133 -3.56 -1.45 -4.16
N ALA A 134 -3.34 -2.12 -3.03
CA ALA A 134 -4.28 -2.05 -1.91
C ALA A 134 -4.29 -0.65 -1.28
N LEU A 135 -5.47 -0.18 -0.83
CA LEU A 135 -5.62 1.13 -0.18
C LEU A 135 -5.15 1.07 1.29
N HIS A 136 -3.84 1.08 1.46
CA HIS A 136 -3.18 1.22 2.75
C HIS A 136 -3.47 2.58 3.40
N PRO A 137 -3.40 2.68 4.74
CA PRO A 137 -3.32 3.97 5.41
C PRO A 137 -2.10 4.76 4.92
N PRO A 138 -2.16 6.11 4.90
CA PRO A 138 -0.99 6.93 4.62
C PRO A 138 0.09 6.67 5.67
N ILE A 139 1.36 6.92 5.31
CA ILE A 139 2.50 6.79 6.22
C ILE A 139 2.35 7.75 7.41
N LEU A 140 1.90 8.98 7.12
CA LEU A 140 1.61 9.97 8.15
C LEU A 140 0.40 9.54 9.01
N PRO A 141 0.53 9.45 10.34
CA PRO A 141 -0.56 9.11 11.25
C PRO A 141 -1.80 10.02 11.10
N ASN A 142 -3.00 9.51 11.38
CA ASN A 142 -4.20 10.37 11.30
C ASN A 142 -4.09 11.53 12.30
N PRO A 143 -4.09 12.81 11.86
CA PRO A 143 -3.99 13.95 12.76
C PRO A 143 -5.26 14.17 13.60
N SER A 144 -6.37 13.48 13.30
CA SER A 144 -7.63 13.61 14.03
C SER A 144 -7.55 13.08 15.47
N GLY A 145 -8.22 13.78 16.39
CA GLY A 145 -8.37 13.35 17.78
C GLY A 145 -7.03 13.29 18.53
N LYS A 146 -6.71 12.14 19.12
CA LYS A 146 -5.45 11.97 19.89
C LYS A 146 -4.21 11.89 19.00
N GLY A 147 -4.37 11.61 17.71
CA GLY A 147 -3.26 11.45 16.77
C GLY A 147 -2.50 12.75 16.48
N ILE A 148 -3.14 13.91 16.69
CA ILE A 148 -2.51 15.23 16.51
C ILE A 148 -1.21 15.36 17.30
N ARG A 149 -1.10 14.72 18.48
CA ARG A 149 0.07 14.83 19.38
C ARG A 149 1.38 14.32 18.75
N LEU A 150 1.31 13.49 17.71
CA LEU A 150 2.49 12.96 17.00
C LEU A 150 3.21 14.01 16.16
N TYR A 151 2.58 15.16 15.93
CA TYR A 151 3.11 16.25 15.11
C TYR A 151 3.64 17.42 15.93
N LYS A 152 3.84 17.23 17.24
CA LYS A 152 4.41 18.27 18.09
C LYS A 152 5.86 18.50 17.64
N LYS A 153 6.26 19.77 17.47
CA LYS A 153 7.65 20.11 17.15
C LYS A 153 8.55 19.53 18.25
N ASN A 154 9.53 18.72 17.86
CA ASN A 154 10.56 18.27 18.80
C ASN A 154 11.37 19.49 19.25
N LYS A 155 11.04 20.01 20.43
CA LYS A 155 11.87 20.98 21.14
C LYS A 155 12.90 20.19 21.94
N ASP A 156 14.00 19.90 21.25
CA ASP A 156 15.28 19.34 21.73
C ASP A 156 15.37 17.82 22.01
N SER A 157 16.33 17.19 21.34
CA SER A 157 17.16 16.15 21.93
C SER A 157 17.65 16.63 23.31
N MET A 158 17.48 15.79 24.34
CA MET A 158 18.03 15.92 25.72
C MET A 158 17.09 16.55 26.77
N GLU A 159 16.27 15.73 27.44
CA GLU A 159 16.53 15.31 28.83
C GLU A 159 15.41 14.41 29.39
N SER A 160 15.86 13.31 30.01
CA SER A 160 15.28 12.44 31.03
C SER A 160 13.77 12.21 31.14
N ALA A 161 13.42 10.92 31.12
CA ALA A 161 12.17 10.34 31.56
C ALA A 161 11.65 10.93 32.89
N GLY A 162 10.42 11.43 32.85
CA GLY A 162 9.58 11.69 34.00
C GLY A 162 8.13 11.38 33.64
N GLN A 163 7.56 10.37 34.30
CA GLN A 163 6.13 10.05 34.24
C GLN A 163 5.30 11.21 34.79
N ALA A 164 4.25 11.61 34.07
CA ALA A 164 3.05 12.20 34.65
C ALA A 164 1.86 12.02 33.72
N ASP A 165 0.97 11.10 34.09
CA ASP A 165 -0.44 11.21 33.77
C ASP A 165 -0.99 12.51 34.38
N ASN A 166 -1.45 13.44 33.54
CA ASN A 166 -2.68 14.18 33.83
C ASN A 166 -3.23 14.90 32.58
N ASP A 167 -4.55 14.79 32.48
CA ASP A 167 -5.46 15.47 31.57
C ASP A 167 -5.40 17.00 31.74
N LEU A 168 -5.75 17.73 30.66
CA LEU A 168 -6.07 19.17 30.52
C LEU A 168 -5.39 19.85 29.31
N THR A 169 -6.03 19.71 28.15
CA THR A 169 -6.48 20.81 27.27
C THR A 169 -5.68 22.12 27.22
N SER A 170 -4.39 22.08 26.89
CA SER A 170 -3.69 23.20 26.26
C SER A 170 -2.88 22.69 25.06
N THR A 171 -3.57 22.37 23.97
CA THR A 171 -2.94 22.27 22.65
C THR A 171 -2.66 23.71 22.20
N ASP A 172 -1.52 24.25 22.62
CA ASP A 172 -1.00 25.47 22.00
C ASP A 172 -0.70 25.12 20.53
N GLU A 173 -1.56 25.58 19.62
CA GLU A 173 -1.45 25.32 18.17
C GLU A 173 -0.08 25.74 17.60
N ASP A 174 0.61 26.67 18.28
CA ASP A 174 1.93 27.18 17.91
C ASP A 174 3.08 26.17 18.08
N ASP A 175 2.90 25.15 18.95
CA ASP A 175 3.91 24.12 19.25
C ASP A 175 3.89 22.95 18.24
N MET A 176 2.95 22.98 17.29
CA MET A 176 2.74 21.94 16.28
C MET A 176 3.55 22.23 15.01
N ASP A 177 3.99 21.16 14.34
CA ASP A 177 4.52 21.26 12.99
C ASP A 177 3.36 21.37 12.00
N GLN A 178 2.93 22.62 11.76
CA GLN A 178 1.78 22.93 10.92
C GLN A 178 1.92 22.42 9.49
N GLU A 179 3.14 22.34 8.96
CA GLU A 179 3.39 21.85 7.60
C GLU A 179 3.13 20.35 7.53
N LEU A 180 3.73 19.58 8.45
CA LEU A 180 3.51 18.14 8.57
C LEU A 180 2.05 17.78 8.89
N VAL A 181 1.37 18.57 9.73
CA VAL A 181 -0.07 18.37 10.01
C VAL A 181 -0.90 18.58 8.76
N ALA A 182 -0.67 19.66 8.01
CA ALA A 182 -1.41 19.95 6.79
C ALA A 182 -1.19 18.86 5.72
N GLU A 183 0.04 18.35 5.59
CA GLU A 183 0.35 17.22 4.72
C GLU A 183 -0.40 15.95 5.13
N ALA A 184 -0.40 15.63 6.43
CA ALA A 184 -1.15 14.49 6.95
C ALA A 184 -2.65 14.63 6.70
N GLU A 185 -3.25 15.80 6.97
CA GLU A 185 -4.66 16.06 6.71
C GLU A 185 -5.00 15.89 5.22
N ALA A 186 -4.16 16.41 4.33
CA ALA A 186 -4.34 16.25 2.88
C ALA A 186 -4.27 14.77 2.46
N ALA A 187 -3.29 14.01 2.96
CA ALA A 187 -3.13 12.59 2.64
C ALA A 187 -4.33 11.75 3.13
N TRP A 188 -4.83 12.02 4.34
CA TRP A 188 -6.01 11.34 4.88
C TRP A 188 -7.30 11.72 4.14
N ALA A 189 -7.49 13.00 3.81
CA ALA A 189 -8.62 13.46 3.01
C ALA A 189 -8.62 12.84 1.61
N GLN A 190 -7.45 12.77 0.94
CA GLN A 190 -7.31 12.14 -0.37
C GLN A 190 -7.66 10.65 -0.32
N ARG A 191 -7.25 9.95 0.75
CA ARG A 191 -7.59 8.55 0.96
C ARG A 191 -9.10 8.35 1.14
N GLU A 192 -9.74 9.16 1.97
CA GLU A 192 -11.19 9.10 2.19
C GLU A 192 -11.97 9.37 0.91
N TRP A 193 -11.56 10.38 0.15
CA TRP A 193 -12.13 10.68 -1.16
C TRP A 193 -12.01 9.48 -2.11
N THR A 194 -10.83 8.87 -2.19
CA THR A 194 -10.57 7.69 -3.04
C THR A 194 -11.43 6.50 -2.61
N ILE A 195 -11.59 6.29 -1.30
CA ILE A 195 -12.47 5.23 -0.77
C ILE A 195 -13.92 5.46 -1.24
N GLN A 196 -14.43 6.68 -1.07
CA GLN A 196 -15.82 7.01 -1.36
C GLN A 196 -16.13 7.02 -2.86
N HIS A 197 -15.22 7.52 -3.69
CA HIS A 197 -15.49 7.85 -5.09
C HIS A 197 -14.81 6.93 -6.10
N VAL A 198 -13.83 6.13 -5.69
CA VAL A 198 -13.15 5.16 -6.57
C VAL A 198 -13.38 3.74 -6.07
N LEU A 199 -13.01 3.46 -4.82
CA LEU A 199 -13.04 2.09 -4.29
C LEU A 199 -14.48 1.57 -4.17
N PHE A 200 -15.39 2.26 -3.48
CA PHE A 200 -16.76 1.78 -3.30
C PHE A 200 -17.53 1.60 -4.61
N PRO A 201 -17.48 2.55 -5.58
CA PRO A 201 -18.08 2.33 -6.89
C PRO A 201 -17.50 1.10 -7.60
N SER A 202 -16.17 0.92 -7.55
CA SER A 202 -15.51 -0.23 -8.16
C SER A 202 -15.87 -1.55 -7.50
N MET A 203 -15.94 -1.58 -6.15
CA MET A 203 -16.37 -2.75 -5.40
C MET A 203 -17.79 -3.17 -5.77
N ARG A 204 -18.71 -2.20 -5.89
CA ARG A 204 -20.11 -2.48 -6.27
C ARG A 204 -20.22 -3.14 -7.65
N LEU A 205 -19.33 -2.80 -8.57
CA LEU A 205 -19.37 -3.28 -9.95
C LEU A 205 -18.58 -4.58 -10.15
N PHE A 206 -17.46 -4.74 -9.46
CA PHE A 206 -16.46 -5.74 -9.86
C PHE A 206 -16.08 -6.74 -8.76
N LEU A 207 -16.23 -6.40 -7.47
CA LEU A 207 -15.78 -7.28 -6.40
C LEU A 207 -16.70 -8.50 -6.28
N LYS A 208 -16.09 -9.69 -6.33
CA LYS A 208 -16.73 -10.96 -5.96
C LYS A 208 -16.13 -11.46 -4.63
N PRO A 209 -16.67 -11.08 -3.47
CA PRO A 209 -16.01 -11.36 -2.20
C PRO A 209 -15.94 -12.88 -1.93
N PRO A 210 -14.77 -13.44 -1.59
CA PRO A 210 -14.65 -14.83 -1.20
C PRO A 210 -15.40 -15.11 0.11
N LYS A 211 -15.87 -16.36 0.28
CA LYS A 211 -16.66 -16.76 1.47
C LYS A 211 -15.91 -16.57 2.79
N SER A 212 -14.58 -16.65 2.77
CA SER A 212 -13.73 -16.44 3.95
C SER A 212 -13.90 -15.05 4.56
N MET A 213 -14.19 -14.02 3.76
CA MET A 213 -14.38 -12.64 4.23
C MET A 213 -15.58 -12.46 5.16
N ALA A 214 -16.53 -13.40 5.14
CA ALA A 214 -17.65 -13.39 6.08
C ALA A 214 -17.25 -13.84 7.49
N THR A 215 -16.11 -14.52 7.64
CA THR A 215 -15.69 -15.18 8.89
C THR A 215 -14.34 -14.72 9.41
N ASP A 216 -13.51 -14.10 8.57
CA ASP A 216 -12.14 -13.68 8.92
C ASP A 216 -12.05 -12.29 9.58
N GLY A 217 -13.20 -11.65 9.84
CA GLY A 217 -13.28 -10.31 10.41
C GLY A 217 -13.19 -9.17 9.39
N THR A 218 -13.13 -9.46 8.08
CA THR A 218 -13.16 -8.43 7.03
C THR A 218 -14.47 -7.65 7.04
N PHE A 219 -15.61 -8.33 7.18
CA PHE A 219 -16.92 -7.71 7.35
C PHE A 219 -17.50 -8.04 8.72
N VAL A 220 -17.73 -7.01 9.54
CA VAL A 220 -18.29 -7.15 10.89
C VAL A 220 -19.55 -6.30 10.99
N GLN A 221 -20.67 -6.93 11.38
CA GLN A 221 -21.90 -6.20 11.63
C GLN A 221 -21.81 -5.46 12.98
N ILE A 222 -21.62 -4.15 12.94
CA ILE A 222 -21.55 -3.30 14.15
C ILE A 222 -22.93 -2.91 14.68
N ALA A 223 -23.92 -2.79 13.79
CA ALA A 223 -25.27 -2.36 14.14
C ALA A 223 -26.31 -2.96 13.18
N SER A 224 -27.58 -2.93 13.59
CA SER A 224 -28.73 -3.25 12.74
C SER A 224 -29.82 -2.22 12.97
N LEU A 225 -30.39 -1.68 11.90
CA LEU A 225 -31.49 -0.71 11.97
C LEU A 225 -32.69 -1.28 12.74
N ASP A 226 -33.01 -2.56 12.60
CA ASP A 226 -34.11 -3.21 13.34
C ASP A 226 -33.89 -3.20 14.86
N LYS A 227 -32.63 -3.17 15.31
CA LYS A 227 -32.28 -3.04 16.73
C LYS A 227 -32.27 -1.58 17.16
N LEU A 228 -31.78 -0.69 16.30
CA LEU A 228 -31.70 0.75 16.58
C LEU A 228 -33.09 1.39 16.65
N TYR A 229 -34.01 1.05 15.75
CA TYR A 229 -35.37 1.59 15.74
C TYR A 229 -36.22 1.18 16.96
N LYS A 230 -35.79 0.19 17.74
CA LYS A 230 -36.44 -0.17 19.02
C LYS A 230 -36.05 0.75 20.18
N ILE A 231 -34.96 1.51 20.02
CA ILE A 231 -34.41 2.39 21.05
C ILE A 231 -34.61 3.85 20.63
N PHE A 232 -34.37 4.15 19.35
CA PHE A 232 -34.46 5.49 18.78
C PHE A 232 -35.79 5.65 18.02
N GLU A 233 -36.82 6.06 18.73
CA GLU A 233 -38.14 6.40 18.17
C GLU A 233 -38.27 7.90 17.89
N ARG A 234 -39.24 8.27 17.06
CA ARG A 234 -39.56 9.68 16.77
C ARG A 234 -40.26 10.29 17.99
N CYS A 235 -39.93 11.55 18.29
CA CYS A 235 -40.63 12.34 19.31
C CYS A 235 -42.12 12.50 19.00
#